data_AF-A0A7C1BHA2-F1
#
_entry.id   AF-A0A7C1BHA2-F1
#
_cell.length_a   1.000
_cell.length_b   1.000
_cell.length_c   1.000
_cell.angle_alpha   90.00
_cell.angle_beta   90.00
_cell.angle_gamma   90.00
#
_symmetry.space_group_name_H-M   'P 1'
#
loop_
_entity.id
_entity.type
_entity.pdbx_description
1 polymer ?
#
loop_
_entity_poly.entity_id
_entity_poly.type
_entity_poly.pdbx_seq_one_letter_code
_entity_poly.pdbx_strand_id
1 'polypeptide(L)'
;MRQDIAKDTAKKSPRILRRRVRELLGSGDLEQVVSEMRKISPRKAINPLISAFYDSDSEIRLKAVKAFGQLVADLAEENMEEARVVMRRLMWTLNDESGGIGWGAPDAMAEAMACSPRLAEEYVRILVSYIREDGNLLEFEPLRRGALWGIGRLAQVYPEMMRELEAARYVRPYLKDDNESSREMSVWALKMLAEQTEQ
;
A
#
# COMPACT_ATOMS: atom_id res chain seq x y z
N MET A 1 -31.23 -2.22 0.58
CA MET A 1 -30.91 -3.60 0.15
C MET A 1 -29.53 -3.57 -0.52
N ARG A 2 -28.47 -3.91 0.21
CA ARG A 2 -27.08 -3.86 -0.29
C ARG A 2 -26.91 -4.99 -1.32
N GLN A 3 -26.54 -4.67 -2.56
CA GLN A 3 -26.35 -5.65 -3.63
C GLN A 3 -24.99 -6.36 -3.47
N ASP A 4 -25.01 -7.67 -3.61
CA ASP A 4 -23.87 -8.60 -3.47
C ASP A 4 -22.85 -8.44 -4.63
N ILE A 5 -21.59 -8.16 -4.30
CA ILE A 5 -20.54 -7.89 -5.31
C ILE A 5 -20.27 -9.11 -6.20
N ALA A 6 -20.55 -10.33 -5.73
CA ALA A 6 -20.42 -11.54 -6.53
C ALA A 6 -21.35 -11.52 -7.75
N LYS A 7 -22.57 -10.99 -7.59
CA LYS A 7 -23.56 -10.87 -8.69
C LYS A 7 -23.13 -9.87 -9.75
N ASP A 8 -22.38 -8.84 -9.38
CA ASP A 8 -21.86 -7.83 -10.31
C ASP A 8 -20.69 -8.38 -11.15
N THR A 9 -19.94 -9.36 -10.65
CA THR A 9 -18.90 -10.02 -11.47
C THR A 9 -19.46 -10.91 -12.59
N ALA A 10 -20.74 -11.30 -12.52
CA ALA A 10 -21.44 -12.01 -13.59
C ALA A 10 -21.84 -11.08 -14.74
N LYS A 11 -21.99 -9.77 -14.49
CA LYS A 11 -22.21 -8.74 -15.51
C LYS A 11 -20.84 -8.21 -15.99
N LYS A 12 -20.46 -8.54 -17.22
CA LYS A 12 -19.13 -8.38 -17.84
C LYS A 12 -18.58 -6.93 -18.03
N SER A 13 -18.84 -5.96 -17.16
CA SER A 13 -18.26 -4.61 -17.30
C SER A 13 -17.28 -4.27 -16.17
N PRO A 14 -15.96 -4.20 -16.44
CA PRO A 14 -14.95 -3.71 -15.49
C PRO A 14 -15.29 -2.33 -14.89
N ARG A 15 -16.02 -1.50 -15.65
CA ARG A 15 -16.47 -0.18 -15.21
C ARG A 15 -17.53 -0.26 -14.12
N ILE A 16 -18.45 -1.22 -14.20
CA ILE A 16 -19.48 -1.44 -13.17
C ILE A 16 -18.82 -1.91 -11.87
N LEU A 17 -17.88 -2.87 -11.97
CA LEU A 17 -17.16 -3.36 -10.80
C LEU A 17 -16.35 -2.25 -10.10
N ARG A 18 -15.62 -1.42 -10.86
CA ARG A 18 -14.89 -0.27 -10.30
C ARG A 18 -15.83 0.70 -9.56
N ARG A 19 -16.97 1.04 -10.17
CA ARG A 19 -17.97 1.91 -9.52
C ARG A 19 -18.48 1.30 -8.22
N ARG A 20 -18.81 0.00 -8.24
CA ARG A 20 -19.32 -0.71 -7.06
C ARG A 20 -18.30 -0.76 -5.93
N VAL A 21 -17.04 -1.06 -6.25
CA VAL A 21 -15.95 -1.06 -5.27
C VAL A 21 -15.76 0.32 -4.67
N ARG A 22 -15.79 1.39 -5.48
CA ARG A 22 -15.75 2.76 -4.97
C ARG A 22 -16.93 3.08 -4.03
N GLU A 23 -18.15 2.72 -4.41
CA GLU A 23 -19.35 2.90 -3.55
C GLU A 23 -19.21 2.15 -2.20
N LEU A 24 -18.71 0.92 -2.24
CA LEU A 24 -18.46 0.11 -1.06
C LEU A 24 -17.39 0.72 -0.17
N LEU A 25 -16.29 1.21 -0.74
CA LEU A 25 -15.24 1.93 -0.03
C LEU A 25 -15.76 3.24 0.58
N GLY A 26 -16.69 3.94 -0.06
CA GLY A 26 -17.25 5.20 0.46
C GLY A 26 -18.32 5.02 1.55
N SER A 27 -18.99 3.87 1.60
CA SER A 27 -20.17 3.67 2.48
C SER A 27 -20.04 2.54 3.51
N GLY A 28 -19.12 1.60 3.30
CA GLY A 28 -18.84 0.48 4.21
C GLY A 28 -17.68 0.79 5.16
N ASP A 29 -17.64 0.06 6.28
CA ASP A 29 -16.40 -0.07 7.07
C ASP A 29 -15.40 -1.01 6.37
N LEU A 30 -14.17 -1.06 6.88
CA LEU A 30 -13.10 -1.85 6.27
C LEU A 30 -13.43 -3.37 6.25
N GLU A 31 -14.03 -3.88 7.32
CA GLU A 31 -14.36 -5.30 7.44
C GLU A 31 -15.42 -5.72 6.41
N GLN A 32 -16.45 -4.89 6.21
CA GLN A 32 -17.45 -5.08 5.18
C GLN A 32 -16.85 -5.03 3.77
N VAL A 33 -15.94 -4.08 3.52
CA VAL A 33 -15.22 -4.00 2.24
C VAL A 33 -14.47 -5.30 1.99
N VAL A 34 -13.65 -5.75 2.93
CA VAL A 34 -12.82 -6.96 2.76
C VAL A 34 -13.70 -8.20 2.62
N SER A 35 -14.74 -8.35 3.43
CA SER A 35 -15.67 -9.48 3.36
C SER A 35 -16.35 -9.60 1.99
N GLU A 36 -16.83 -8.49 1.42
CA GLU A 36 -17.38 -8.50 0.06
C GLU A 36 -16.31 -8.83 -0.97
N MET A 37 -15.12 -8.24 -0.88
CA MET A 37 -14.05 -8.47 -1.85
C MET A 37 -13.54 -9.92 -1.86
N ARG A 38 -13.59 -10.62 -0.72
CA ARG A 38 -13.27 -12.06 -0.62
C ARG A 38 -14.27 -12.97 -1.35
N LYS A 39 -15.46 -12.49 -1.70
CA LYS A 39 -16.47 -13.27 -2.44
C LYS A 39 -16.13 -13.41 -3.93
N ILE A 40 -15.11 -12.70 -4.42
CA ILE A 40 -14.69 -12.71 -5.82
C ILE A 40 -13.22 -13.10 -5.89
N SER A 41 -12.76 -13.58 -7.06
CA SER A 41 -11.37 -14.04 -7.17
C SER A 41 -10.37 -12.91 -6.89
N PRO A 42 -9.20 -13.19 -6.27
CA PRO A 42 -8.20 -12.18 -5.93
C PRO A 42 -7.84 -11.26 -7.10
N ARG A 43 -7.64 -11.85 -8.29
CA ARG A 43 -7.38 -11.12 -9.54
C ARG A 43 -8.48 -10.11 -9.91
N LYS A 44 -9.75 -10.42 -9.62
CA LYS A 44 -10.90 -9.51 -9.86
C LYS A 44 -11.04 -8.47 -8.74
N ALA A 45 -10.63 -8.78 -7.52
CA ALA A 45 -10.68 -7.86 -6.38
C ALA A 45 -9.57 -6.78 -6.43
N ILE A 46 -8.35 -7.19 -6.80
CA ILE A 46 -7.15 -6.35 -6.77
C ILE A 46 -7.23 -5.16 -7.75
N ASN A 47 -7.64 -5.39 -8.99
CA ASN A 47 -7.63 -4.35 -10.04
C ASN A 47 -8.55 -3.13 -9.73
N PRO A 48 -9.79 -3.34 -9.26
CA PRO A 48 -10.63 -2.24 -8.78
C PRO A 48 -10.04 -1.46 -7.61
N LEU A 49 -9.38 -2.13 -6.66
CA LEU A 49 -8.72 -1.44 -5.53
C LEU A 49 -7.56 -0.57 -6.00
N ILE A 50 -6.72 -1.09 -6.89
CA ILE A 50 -5.65 -0.29 -7.53
C ILE A 50 -6.26 0.94 -8.21
N SER A 51 -7.41 0.81 -8.87
CA SER A 51 -8.08 1.96 -9.49
C SER A 51 -8.56 2.99 -8.46
N ALA A 52 -8.88 2.57 -7.24
CA ALA A 52 -9.30 3.46 -6.14
C ALA A 52 -8.12 4.14 -5.43
N PHE A 53 -6.86 3.79 -5.73
CA PHE A 53 -5.69 4.57 -5.26
C PHE A 53 -5.66 5.97 -5.87
N TYR A 54 -6.38 6.19 -6.97
CA TYR A 54 -6.49 7.45 -7.71
C TYR A 54 -7.75 8.22 -7.34
N ASP A 55 -8.46 7.80 -6.29
CA ASP A 55 -9.69 8.47 -5.88
C ASP A 55 -9.40 9.90 -5.40
N SER A 56 -10.29 10.85 -5.71
CA SER A 56 -10.19 12.22 -5.19
C SER A 56 -10.34 12.26 -3.68
N ASP A 57 -11.10 11.33 -3.11
CA ASP A 57 -11.37 11.22 -1.68
C ASP A 57 -10.23 10.46 -0.97
N SER A 58 -9.57 11.11 -0.01
CA SER A 58 -8.46 10.52 0.76
C SER A 58 -8.88 9.35 1.64
N GLU A 59 -10.11 9.34 2.16
CA GLU A 59 -10.61 8.23 2.97
C GLU A 59 -10.83 6.99 2.12
N ILE A 60 -11.35 7.16 0.89
CA ILE A 60 -11.50 6.06 -0.07
C ILE A 60 -10.12 5.50 -0.45
N ARG A 61 -9.14 6.36 -0.74
CA ARG A 61 -7.77 5.91 -1.05
C ARG A 61 -7.18 5.10 0.10
N LEU A 62 -7.24 5.61 1.33
CA LEU A 62 -6.69 4.92 2.50
C LEU A 62 -7.40 3.58 2.76
N LYS A 63 -8.73 3.54 2.65
CA LYS A 63 -9.50 2.31 2.83
C LYS A 63 -9.21 1.29 1.73
N ALA A 64 -8.97 1.74 0.50
CA ALA A 64 -8.56 0.89 -0.61
C ALA A 64 -7.19 0.24 -0.36
N VAL A 65 -6.22 1.01 0.14
CA VAL A 65 -4.88 0.51 0.52
C VAL A 65 -5.00 -0.54 1.63
N LYS A 66 -5.78 -0.26 2.69
CA LYS A 66 -6.03 -1.21 3.78
C LYS A 66 -6.70 -2.51 3.32
N ALA A 67 -7.73 -2.40 2.49
CA ALA A 67 -8.40 -3.58 1.93
C ALA A 67 -7.48 -4.37 1.01
N PHE A 68 -6.66 -3.68 0.21
CA PHE A 68 -5.66 -4.30 -0.65
C PHE A 68 -4.64 -5.11 0.16
N GLY A 69 -4.10 -4.54 1.24
CA GLY A 69 -3.12 -5.23 2.08
C GLY A 69 -3.64 -6.56 2.64
N GLN A 70 -4.88 -6.57 3.15
CA GLN A 70 -5.51 -7.80 3.66
C GLN A 70 -5.71 -8.84 2.57
N LEU A 71 -6.20 -8.44 1.39
CA LEU A 71 -6.41 -9.39 0.28
C LEU A 71 -5.11 -9.95 -0.29
N VAL A 72 -4.04 -9.16 -0.31
CA VAL A 72 -2.73 -9.65 -0.76
C VAL A 72 -2.09 -10.55 0.31
N ALA A 73 -2.34 -10.29 1.59
CA ALA A 73 -1.93 -11.21 2.66
C ALA A 73 -2.69 -12.54 2.58
N ASP A 74 -4.01 -12.53 2.39
CA ASP A 74 -4.80 -13.75 2.14
C ASP A 74 -4.23 -14.53 0.94
N LEU A 75 -3.92 -13.83 -0.15
CA LEU A 75 -3.31 -14.41 -1.34
C LEU A 75 -1.91 -14.99 -1.05
N ALA A 76 -1.11 -14.38 -0.17
CA ALA A 76 0.21 -14.88 0.19
C ALA A 76 0.15 -16.17 1.02
N GLU A 77 -0.87 -16.30 1.88
CA GLU A 77 -1.15 -17.52 2.64
C GLU A 77 -1.60 -18.66 1.72
N GLU A 78 -2.45 -18.38 0.73
CA GLU A 78 -2.92 -19.38 -0.25
C GLU A 78 -1.85 -19.74 -1.29
N ASN A 79 -1.21 -18.72 -1.87
CA ASN A 79 -0.23 -18.84 -2.94
C ASN A 79 0.73 -17.63 -2.97
N MET A 80 1.85 -17.77 -2.24
CA MET A 80 2.89 -16.75 -2.17
C MET A 80 3.38 -16.26 -3.54
N GLU A 81 3.45 -17.12 -4.56
CA GLU A 81 3.93 -16.69 -5.88
C GLU A 81 2.94 -15.74 -6.57
N GLU A 82 1.64 -15.93 -6.37
CA GLU A 82 0.63 -14.98 -6.86
C GLU A 82 0.71 -13.64 -6.13
N ALA A 83 0.97 -13.65 -4.81
CA ALA A 83 1.22 -12.42 -4.06
C ALA A 83 2.49 -11.69 -4.56
N ARG A 84 3.57 -12.42 -4.86
CA ARG A 84 4.78 -11.84 -5.47
C ARG A 84 4.51 -11.24 -6.85
N VAL A 85 3.66 -11.87 -7.68
CA VAL A 85 3.24 -11.28 -8.95
C VAL A 85 2.58 -9.92 -8.74
N VAL A 86 1.74 -9.78 -7.69
CA VAL A 86 1.10 -8.50 -7.35
C VAL A 86 2.14 -7.47 -6.90
N MET A 87 3.05 -7.84 -6.00
CA MET A 87 4.13 -6.95 -5.54
C MET A 87 5.03 -6.50 -6.68
N ARG A 88 5.50 -7.42 -7.53
CA ARG A 88 6.31 -7.11 -8.72
C ARG A 88 5.57 -6.19 -9.69
N ARG A 89 4.24 -6.33 -9.81
CA ARG A 89 3.43 -5.43 -10.63
C ARG A 89 3.40 -4.01 -10.06
N LEU A 90 3.26 -3.84 -8.74
CA LEU A 90 3.35 -2.52 -8.10
C LEU A 90 4.74 -1.90 -8.31
N MET A 91 5.80 -2.68 -8.12
CA MET A 91 7.18 -2.23 -8.38
C MET A 91 7.37 -1.80 -9.83
N TRP A 92 6.82 -2.55 -10.79
CA TRP A 92 6.88 -2.17 -12.19
C TRP A 92 6.20 -0.82 -12.44
N THR A 93 5.07 -0.51 -11.79
CA THR A 93 4.41 0.80 -11.94
C THR A 93 5.19 1.98 -11.37
N LEU A 94 6.23 1.71 -10.56
CA LEU A 94 7.14 2.71 -10.03
C LEU A 94 8.37 2.93 -10.94
N ASN A 95 8.53 2.14 -11.99
CA ASN A 95 9.55 2.34 -13.00
C ASN A 95 9.07 3.37 -14.04
N ASP A 96 9.96 4.27 -14.45
CA ASP A 96 9.71 5.29 -15.48
C ASP A 96 9.29 4.67 -16.82
N GLU A 97 9.76 3.45 -17.12
CA GLU A 97 9.40 2.69 -18.32
C GLU A 97 7.94 2.21 -18.36
N SER A 98 7.22 2.24 -17.23
CA SER A 98 5.87 1.70 -17.14
C SER A 98 4.82 2.55 -17.85
N GLY A 99 5.15 3.80 -18.18
CA GLY A 99 4.24 4.77 -18.77
C GLY A 99 3.13 5.26 -17.83
N GLY A 100 3.18 4.88 -16.55
CA GLY A 100 2.25 5.32 -15.51
C GLY A 100 3.00 5.89 -14.30
N ILE A 101 2.29 6.66 -13.48
CA ILE A 101 2.89 7.30 -12.29
C ILE A 101 2.98 6.31 -11.10
N GLY A 102 2.19 5.23 -11.07
CA GLY A 102 2.21 4.29 -9.95
C GLY A 102 1.62 4.84 -8.65
N TRP A 103 0.61 5.72 -8.74
CA TRP A 103 -0.04 6.32 -7.57
C TRP A 103 -0.49 5.26 -6.55
N GLY A 104 -0.12 5.48 -5.28
CA GLY A 104 -0.46 4.61 -4.16
C GLY A 104 0.24 3.25 -4.16
N ALA A 105 1.14 2.97 -5.11
CA ALA A 105 1.90 1.73 -5.13
C ALA A 105 2.80 1.57 -3.88
N PRO A 106 3.53 2.59 -3.39
CA PRO A 106 4.34 2.45 -2.18
C PRO A 106 3.48 2.17 -0.94
N ASP A 107 2.35 2.87 -0.80
CA ASP A 107 1.37 2.67 0.28
C ASP A 107 0.79 1.25 0.26
N ALA A 108 0.40 0.76 -0.92
CA ALA A 108 -0.14 -0.58 -1.11
C ALA A 108 0.89 -1.69 -0.84
N MET A 109 2.15 -1.49 -1.26
CA MET A 109 3.24 -2.39 -0.92
C MET A 109 3.45 -2.44 0.59
N ALA A 110 3.49 -1.27 1.25
CA ALA A 110 3.67 -1.18 2.69
C ALA A 110 2.55 -1.86 3.47
N GLU A 111 1.29 -1.63 3.09
CA GLU A 111 0.16 -2.25 3.78
C GLU A 111 0.08 -3.76 3.55
N ALA A 112 0.44 -4.25 2.35
CA ALA A 112 0.54 -5.69 2.09
C ALA A 112 1.62 -6.35 2.96
N MET A 113 2.79 -5.71 3.12
CA MET A 113 3.84 -6.17 4.03
C MET A 113 3.37 -6.09 5.50
N ALA A 114 2.72 -5.01 5.91
CA ALA A 114 2.16 -4.87 7.26
C ALA A 114 1.13 -5.96 7.59
N CYS A 115 0.43 -6.50 6.59
CA CYS A 115 -0.51 -7.61 6.76
C CYS A 115 0.12 -9.01 6.60
N SER A 116 1.33 -9.14 6.07
CA SER A 116 2.00 -10.42 5.83
C SER A 116 3.49 -10.37 6.16
N PRO A 117 3.95 -11.02 7.24
CA PRO A 117 5.36 -11.06 7.62
C PRO A 117 6.26 -11.61 6.51
N ARG A 118 5.78 -12.61 5.76
CA ARG A 118 6.50 -13.22 4.64
C ARG A 118 6.74 -12.23 3.50
N LEU A 119 5.77 -11.36 3.21
CA LEU A 119 5.97 -10.28 2.24
C LEU A 119 6.89 -9.19 2.80
N ALA A 120 6.80 -8.88 4.10
CA ALA A 120 7.70 -7.92 4.73
C ALA A 120 9.17 -8.37 4.61
N GLU A 121 9.47 -9.63 4.92
CA GLU A 121 10.82 -10.21 4.79
C GLU A 121 11.42 -10.05 3.39
N GLU A 122 10.62 -10.22 2.33
CA GLU A 122 11.08 -10.13 0.95
C GLU A 122 11.21 -8.69 0.42
N TYR A 123 10.29 -7.80 0.80
CA TYR A 123 10.09 -6.52 0.10
C TYR A 123 10.45 -5.28 0.93
N VAL A 124 10.67 -5.39 2.25
CA VAL A 124 10.95 -4.22 3.11
C VAL A 124 12.18 -3.44 2.65
N ARG A 125 13.24 -4.14 2.23
CA ARG A 125 14.47 -3.50 1.74
C ARG A 125 14.25 -2.72 0.46
N ILE A 126 13.34 -3.19 -0.39
CA ILE A 126 12.95 -2.50 -1.64
C ILE A 126 12.18 -1.23 -1.29
N LEU A 127 11.21 -1.29 -0.38
CA LEU A 127 10.47 -0.10 0.06
C LEU A 127 11.41 0.95 0.67
N VAL A 128 12.36 0.55 1.52
CA VAL A 128 13.37 1.47 2.08
C VAL A 128 14.28 2.04 0.98
N SER A 129 14.59 1.27 -0.07
CA SER A 129 15.39 1.77 -1.20
C SER A 129 14.72 2.91 -1.97
N TYR A 130 13.39 3.05 -1.90
CA TYR A 130 12.65 4.12 -2.58
C TYR A 130 12.84 5.52 -1.98
N ILE A 131 13.44 5.61 -0.79
CA ILE A 131 13.77 6.89 -0.15
C ILE A 131 15.30 7.12 -0.07
N ARG A 132 16.08 6.32 -0.78
CA ARG A 132 17.55 6.34 -0.71
C ARG A 132 18.16 6.86 -1.99
N GLU A 133 18.96 7.93 -1.90
CA GLU A 133 19.73 8.48 -3.03
C GLU A 133 20.71 7.45 -3.63
N ASP A 134 21.24 6.55 -2.80
CA ASP A 134 22.11 5.44 -3.23
C ASP A 134 21.33 4.16 -3.62
N GLY A 135 20.00 4.27 -3.75
CA GLY A 135 19.07 3.17 -4.01
C GLY A 135 18.17 3.40 -5.21
N ASN A 136 16.90 3.03 -5.08
CA ASN A 136 15.89 3.22 -6.13
C ASN A 136 15.08 4.50 -5.84
N LEU A 137 15.74 5.62 -5.59
CA LEU A 137 15.07 6.85 -5.16
C LEU A 137 13.86 7.18 -6.04
N LEU A 138 12.69 7.34 -5.41
CA LEU A 138 11.52 7.85 -6.11
C LEU A 138 11.63 9.37 -6.24
N GLU A 139 12.02 9.84 -7.41
CA GLU A 139 12.17 11.27 -7.71
C GLU A 139 10.86 12.04 -7.51
N PHE A 140 9.74 11.41 -7.88
CA PHE A 140 8.43 12.02 -7.75
C PHE A 140 7.96 12.04 -6.28
N GLU A 141 7.98 13.24 -5.68
CA GLU A 141 7.71 13.49 -4.26
C GLU A 141 6.47 12.77 -3.72
N PRO A 142 5.31 12.75 -4.39
CA PRO A 142 4.13 12.11 -3.81
C PRO A 142 4.27 10.60 -3.63
N LEU A 143 5.04 9.91 -4.48
CA LEU A 143 5.31 8.47 -4.32
C LEU A 143 6.32 8.24 -3.21
N ARG A 144 7.35 9.10 -3.15
CA ARG A 144 8.34 9.08 -2.07
C ARG A 144 7.67 9.30 -0.71
N ARG A 145 6.70 10.21 -0.63
CA ARG A 145 5.85 10.40 0.56
C ARG A 145 5.04 9.15 0.92
N GLY A 146 4.51 8.44 -0.08
CA GLY A 146 3.89 7.13 0.14
C GLY A 146 4.86 6.10 0.72
N ALA A 147 6.13 6.10 0.27
CA ALA A 147 7.16 5.23 0.84
C ALA A 147 7.54 5.62 2.28
N LEU A 148 7.62 6.93 2.59
CA LEU A 148 7.82 7.44 3.95
C LEU A 148 6.67 7.02 4.88
N TRP A 149 5.42 7.16 4.42
CA TRP A 149 4.25 6.63 5.14
C TRP A 149 4.37 5.12 5.36
N GLY A 150 4.76 4.39 4.33
CA GLY A 150 4.93 2.95 4.40
C GLY A 150 5.97 2.50 5.44
N ILE A 151 7.08 3.23 5.55
CA ILE A 151 8.13 2.98 6.56
C ILE A 151 7.58 3.20 7.97
N GLY A 152 6.85 4.29 8.21
CA GLY A 152 6.21 4.51 9.51
C GLY A 152 5.16 3.45 9.83
N ARG A 153 4.37 3.03 8.84
CA ARG A 153 3.40 1.94 8.98
C ARG A 153 4.06 0.61 9.36
N LEU A 154 5.17 0.26 8.72
CA LEU A 154 5.92 -0.94 9.06
C LEU A 154 6.61 -0.84 10.41
N ALA A 155 7.05 0.34 10.84
CA ALA A 155 7.61 0.54 12.18
C ALA A 155 6.60 0.23 13.29
N GLN A 156 5.30 0.48 13.04
CA GLN A 156 4.23 0.11 13.98
C GLN A 156 4.00 -1.41 14.09
N VAL A 157 4.37 -2.19 13.08
CA VAL A 157 4.06 -3.62 13.01
C VAL A 157 5.31 -4.49 13.24
N TYR A 158 6.45 -4.08 12.68
CA TYR A 158 7.72 -4.78 12.73
C TYR A 158 8.86 -3.85 13.20
N PRO A 159 8.80 -3.33 14.43
CA PRO A 159 9.77 -2.34 14.91
C PRO A 159 11.21 -2.83 14.87
N GLU A 160 11.47 -4.07 15.25
CA GLU A 160 12.81 -4.65 15.22
C GLU A 160 13.38 -4.77 13.80
N MET A 161 12.56 -5.20 12.83
CA MET A 161 12.97 -5.25 11.42
C MET A 161 13.36 -3.86 10.90
N MET A 162 12.60 -2.82 11.26
CA MET A 162 12.91 -1.45 10.84
C MET A 162 14.15 -0.87 11.55
N ARG A 163 14.43 -1.32 12.78
CA ARG A 163 15.63 -0.97 13.54
C ARG A 163 16.88 -1.61 12.93
N GLU A 164 16.84 -2.90 12.61
CA GLU A 164 17.92 -3.62 11.94
C GLU A 164 18.27 -3.03 10.58
N LEU A 165 17.27 -2.48 9.88
CA LEU A 165 17.46 -1.77 8.61
C LEU A 165 17.96 -0.33 8.78
N GLU A 166 18.15 0.14 10.00
CA GLU A 166 18.48 1.53 10.33
C GLU A 166 17.53 2.53 9.64
N ALA A 167 16.24 2.20 9.48
CA ALA A 167 15.34 2.97 8.62
C ALA A 167 15.26 4.47 8.99
N ALA A 168 15.39 4.80 10.29
CA ALA A 168 15.42 6.18 10.77
C ALA A 168 16.55 7.02 10.14
N ARG A 169 17.72 6.41 9.85
CA ARG A 169 18.83 7.07 9.16
C ARG A 169 18.40 7.60 7.79
N TYR A 170 17.61 6.83 7.05
CA TYR A 170 17.19 7.15 5.70
C TYR A 170 15.99 8.11 5.67
N VAL A 171 15.18 8.15 6.73
CA VAL A 171 14.05 9.11 6.84
C VAL A 171 14.51 10.51 7.25
N ARG A 172 15.55 10.62 8.10
CA ARG A 172 16.03 11.91 8.65
C ARG A 172 16.30 13.03 7.62
N PRO A 173 16.91 12.76 6.44
CA PRO A 173 17.16 13.81 5.44
C PRO A 173 15.88 14.56 5.01
N TYR A 174 14.74 13.87 4.95
CA TYR A 174 13.47 14.44 4.51
C TYR A 174 12.81 15.40 5.50
N LEU A 175 13.36 15.55 6.73
CA LEU A 175 12.98 16.64 7.63
C LEU A 175 13.31 18.03 7.06
N LYS A 176 14.20 18.09 6.06
CA LYS A 176 14.62 19.32 5.37
C LYS A 176 14.10 19.39 3.93
N ASP A 177 13.19 18.50 3.53
CA ASP A 177 12.58 18.55 2.19
C ASP A 177 11.85 19.88 1.99
N ASP A 178 11.89 20.44 0.78
CA ASP A 178 11.20 21.70 0.45
C ASP A 178 9.67 21.54 0.58
N ASN A 179 9.16 20.33 0.33
CA ASN A 179 7.74 20.01 0.43
C ASN A 179 7.30 19.79 1.88
N GLU A 180 6.30 20.56 2.32
CA GLU A 180 5.75 20.49 3.68
C GLU A 180 5.16 19.12 4.03
N SER A 181 4.37 18.53 3.13
CA SER A 181 3.76 17.22 3.36
C SER A 181 4.80 16.11 3.49
N SER A 182 5.93 16.19 2.78
CA SER A 182 7.05 15.26 2.95
C SER A 182 7.75 15.44 4.31
N ARG A 183 7.95 16.69 4.76
CA ARG A 183 8.50 16.94 6.11
C ARG A 183 7.59 16.39 7.21
N GLU A 184 6.28 16.67 7.13
CA GLU A 184 5.28 16.17 8.08
C GLU A 184 5.26 14.64 8.13
N MET A 185 5.25 13.99 6.96
CA MET A 185 5.29 12.54 6.87
C MET A 185 6.57 11.95 7.48
N SER A 186 7.70 12.63 7.30
CA SER A 186 8.99 12.22 7.86
C SER A 186 9.02 12.33 9.38
N VAL A 187 8.45 13.40 9.94
CA VAL A 187 8.27 13.55 11.40
C VAL A 187 7.40 12.41 11.93
N TRP A 188 6.27 12.13 11.28
CA TRP A 188 5.40 11.03 11.69
C TRP A 188 6.10 9.66 11.62
N ALA A 189 6.80 9.36 10.53
CA ALA A 189 7.52 8.11 10.36
C ALA A 189 8.64 7.94 11.41
N LEU A 190 9.41 9.01 11.68
CA LEU A 190 10.44 8.99 12.72
C LEU A 190 9.86 8.80 14.13
N LYS A 191 8.68 9.37 14.40
CA LYS A 191 7.97 9.13 15.66
C LYS A 191 7.62 7.65 15.81
N MET A 192 7.05 7.02 14.76
CA MET A 192 6.73 5.59 14.79
C MET A 192 7.98 4.72 14.96
N LEU A 193 9.11 5.11 14.36
CA LEU A 193 10.40 4.43 14.52
C LEU A 193 11.01 4.59 15.91
N ALA A 194 10.73 5.71 16.62
CA ALA A 194 11.29 6.00 17.93
C ALA A 194 10.45 5.44 19.09
N GLU A 195 9.11 5.51 19.00
CA GLU A 195 8.18 5.08 20.07
C GLU A 195 8.29 3.60 20.44
N GLN A 196 8.93 2.79 19.61
CA GLN A 196 9.12 1.35 19.84
C GLN A 196 10.50 1.02 20.43
N THR A 197 11.21 2.02 20.97
CA THR A 197 12.51 1.87 21.68
C THR A 197 12.33 1.77 23.20
N GLU A 198 11.13 2.08 23.72
CA GLU A 198 10.85 2.19 25.16
C GLU A 198 10.04 1.00 25.74
N GLN A 199 9.99 -0.15 25.04
CA GLN A 199 9.35 -1.38 25.55
C GLN A 199 10.36 -2.52 25.73
#